data_AF-A0A3N5KP68-F1
#
_entry.id   AF-A0A3N5KP68-F1
#
_cell.length_a   1.000
_cell.length_b   1.000
_cell.length_c   1.000
_cell.angle_alpha   90.00
_cell.angle_beta   90.00
_cell.angle_gamma   90.00
#
_symmetry.space_group_name_H-M   'P 1'
#
loop_
_entity.id
_entity.type
_entity.pdbx_description
1 polymer ?
#
loop_
_entity_poly.entity_id
_entity_poly.type
_entity_poly.pdbx_seq_one_letter_code
_entity_poly.pdbx_strand_id
1 'polypeptide(L)'
;MAPKRNPQPPDPRSHFSSAMATAAEVLSGVREDQLDLPTPCPDFDVKGLVNHLLNGPHAVAAMGSGAEFAERAEAIPHDQWRADWDTSAAAVRDVWADDALLSKHVPLPWNPEASGEDLLGDFTCEVVLHTWDLAQATGQWADWKPEVVEYAFRALHEGLPEDRAQIPAFGDVVPVPDDAPYIDQLIGWSGRKP
;
A
#
# COMPACT_ATOMS: atom_id res chain seq x y z
N MET A 1 38.16 17.52 7.60
CA MET A 1 36.82 17.20 8.12
C MET A 1 36.19 16.23 7.13
N ALA A 2 35.94 14.98 7.54
CA ALA A 2 35.18 14.07 6.70
C ALA A 2 33.73 14.59 6.61
N PRO A 3 33.08 14.56 5.44
CA PRO A 3 31.66 14.90 5.35
C PRO A 3 30.88 13.95 6.27
N LYS A 4 30.02 14.50 7.12
CA LYS A 4 29.05 13.71 7.87
C LYS A 4 28.21 12.99 6.81
N ARG A 5 28.29 11.67 6.75
CA ARG A 5 27.39 10.86 5.93
C ARG A 5 26.00 11.11 6.51
N ASN A 6 25.13 11.80 5.75
CA ASN A 6 23.71 11.84 6.12
C ASN A 6 23.25 10.40 6.32
N PRO A 7 22.45 10.11 7.37
CA PRO A 7 21.85 8.79 7.49
C PRO A 7 21.14 8.52 6.16
N GLN A 8 21.42 7.37 5.55
CA GLN A 8 20.63 6.94 4.42
C GLN A 8 19.17 6.85 4.87
N PRO A 9 18.21 7.27 4.04
CA PRO A 9 16.81 7.01 4.33
C PRO A 9 16.65 5.49 4.59
N PRO A 10 15.74 5.10 5.50
CA PRO A 10 15.49 3.70 5.78
C PRO A 10 15.08 2.97 4.50
N ASP A 11 15.51 1.72 4.36
CA ASP A 11 15.34 0.94 3.14
C ASP A 11 13.83 0.76 2.82
N PRO A 12 13.35 1.23 1.66
CA PRO A 12 11.93 1.21 1.29
C PRO A 12 11.35 -0.22 1.30
N ARG A 13 12.18 -1.23 1.02
CA ARG A 13 11.78 -2.65 1.03
C ARG A 13 11.35 -3.11 2.41
N SER A 14 11.96 -2.58 3.47
CA SER A 14 11.64 -2.95 4.85
C SER A 14 10.28 -2.41 5.30
N HIS A 15 9.91 -1.23 4.81
CA HIS A 15 8.60 -0.62 5.03
C HIS A 15 7.52 -1.39 4.26
N PHE A 16 7.74 -1.64 2.97
CA PHE A 16 6.79 -2.41 2.16
C PHE A 16 6.57 -3.82 2.72
N SER A 17 7.64 -4.54 3.07
CA SER A 17 7.54 -5.87 3.68
C SER A 17 6.83 -5.85 5.03
N SER A 18 7.02 -4.80 5.85
CA SER A 18 6.31 -4.67 7.12
C SER A 18 4.83 -4.37 6.90
N ALA A 19 4.49 -3.53 5.93
CA ALA A 19 3.10 -3.26 5.57
C ALA A 19 2.40 -4.53 5.07
N MET A 20 3.09 -5.31 4.22
CA MET A 20 2.57 -6.57 3.72
C MET A 20 2.31 -7.61 4.82
N ALA A 21 3.11 -7.60 5.89
CA ALA A 21 2.92 -8.48 7.04
C ALA A 21 1.65 -8.11 7.82
N THR A 22 1.44 -6.82 8.12
CA THR A 22 0.20 -6.36 8.78
C THR A 22 -1.03 -6.66 7.92
N ALA A 23 -0.95 -6.45 6.61
CA ALA A 23 -2.02 -6.80 5.68
C ALA A 23 -2.35 -8.30 5.69
N ALA A 24 -1.35 -9.17 5.75
CA ALA A 24 -1.55 -10.62 5.83
C ALA A 24 -2.34 -11.04 7.07
N GLU A 25 -2.10 -10.39 8.22
CA GLU A 25 -2.86 -10.65 9.46
C GLU A 25 -4.33 -10.24 9.31
N VAL A 26 -4.60 -9.03 8.78
CA VAL A 26 -5.98 -8.56 8.55
C VAL A 26 -6.71 -9.42 7.53
N LEU A 27 -6.04 -9.80 6.43
CA LEU A 27 -6.58 -10.70 5.41
C LEU A 27 -6.98 -12.06 6.00
N SER A 28 -6.18 -12.58 6.94
CA SER A 28 -6.44 -13.87 7.58
C SER A 28 -7.65 -13.84 8.53
N GLY A 29 -8.05 -12.66 9.01
CA GLY A 29 -9.21 -12.48 9.88
C GLY A 29 -10.53 -12.20 9.16
N VAL A 30 -10.52 -12.04 7.83
CA VAL A 30 -11.74 -11.83 7.05
C VAL A 30 -12.60 -13.10 7.07
N ARG A 31 -13.88 -12.94 7.38
CA ARG A 31 -14.85 -14.04 7.41
C ARG A 31 -15.80 -14.01 6.23
N GLU A 32 -16.35 -15.17 5.87
CA GLU A 32 -17.30 -15.31 4.76
C GLU A 32 -18.56 -14.44 4.92
N ASP A 33 -19.04 -14.25 6.15
CA ASP A 33 -20.22 -13.43 6.45
C ASP A 33 -19.97 -11.92 6.28
N GLN A 34 -18.73 -11.51 6.02
CA GLN A 34 -18.33 -10.11 5.88
C GLN A 34 -18.10 -9.68 4.43
N LEU A 35 -18.11 -10.61 3.48
CA LEU A 35 -17.63 -10.37 2.12
C LEU A 35 -18.38 -9.26 1.37
N ASP A 36 -19.67 -9.10 1.63
CA ASP A 36 -20.52 -8.10 0.98
C ASP A 36 -20.70 -6.82 1.83
N LEU A 37 -19.95 -6.67 2.95
CA LEU A 37 -20.02 -5.47 3.77
C LEU A 37 -19.40 -4.27 3.04
N PRO A 38 -19.97 -3.07 3.20
CA PRO A 38 -19.37 -1.85 2.65
C PRO A 38 -18.03 -1.56 3.34
N THR A 39 -17.11 -0.95 2.60
CA THR A 39 -15.83 -0.47 3.16
C THR A 39 -15.79 1.05 3.21
N PRO A 40 -14.86 1.67 3.96
CA PRO A 40 -14.65 3.11 3.90
C PRO A 40 -14.21 3.59 2.50
N CYS A 41 -13.64 2.71 1.66
CA CYS A 41 -13.43 2.98 0.24
C CYS A 41 -14.72 2.68 -0.54
N PRO A 42 -15.40 3.69 -1.10
CA PRO A 42 -16.74 3.53 -1.66
C PRO A 42 -16.79 2.64 -2.92
N ASP A 43 -15.65 2.41 -3.56
CA ASP A 43 -15.54 1.59 -4.78
C ASP A 43 -15.63 0.08 -4.50
N PHE A 44 -15.45 -0.32 -3.24
CA PHE A 44 -15.31 -1.72 -2.87
C PHE A 44 -16.20 -2.13 -1.69
N ASP A 45 -16.84 -3.30 -1.84
CA ASP A 45 -17.18 -4.16 -0.70
C ASP A 45 -15.93 -4.91 -0.21
N VAL A 46 -16.02 -5.63 0.90
CA VAL A 46 -14.87 -6.37 1.47
C VAL A 46 -14.24 -7.33 0.46
N LYS A 47 -15.06 -8.06 -0.32
CA LYS A 47 -14.56 -9.01 -1.32
C LYS A 47 -13.80 -8.31 -2.44
N GLY A 48 -14.32 -7.19 -2.95
CA GLY A 48 -13.70 -6.34 -3.94
C GLY A 48 -12.38 -5.78 -3.43
N LEU A 49 -12.37 -5.27 -2.20
CA LEU A 49 -11.20 -4.66 -1.57
C LEU A 49 -10.08 -5.68 -1.36
N VAL A 50 -10.41 -6.90 -0.93
CA VAL A 50 -9.38 -7.96 -0.82
C VAL A 50 -8.80 -8.30 -2.19
N ASN A 51 -9.63 -8.48 -3.21
CA ASN A 51 -9.11 -8.76 -4.57
C ASN A 51 -8.26 -7.61 -5.13
N HIS A 52 -8.63 -6.37 -4.83
CA HIS A 52 -7.82 -5.20 -5.15
C HIS A 52 -6.46 -5.24 -4.43
N LEU A 53 -6.44 -5.48 -3.11
CA LEU A 53 -5.21 -5.63 -2.33
C LEU A 53 -4.30 -6.73 -2.88
N LEU A 54 -4.84 -7.90 -3.23
CA LEU A 54 -4.06 -9.01 -3.79
C LEU A 54 -3.29 -8.59 -5.06
N ASN A 55 -3.82 -7.67 -5.87
CA ASN A 55 -3.14 -7.22 -7.09
C ASN A 55 -1.83 -6.47 -6.83
N GLY A 56 -1.74 -5.73 -5.72
CA GLY A 56 -0.63 -4.83 -5.46
C GLY A 56 0.74 -5.53 -5.45
N PRO A 57 0.95 -6.54 -4.59
CA PRO A 57 2.22 -7.27 -4.55
C PRO A 57 2.57 -7.98 -5.86
N HIS A 58 1.58 -8.50 -6.62
CA HIS A 58 1.83 -9.07 -7.94
C HIS A 58 2.33 -8.01 -8.92
N ALA A 59 1.71 -6.83 -8.96
CA ALA A 59 2.14 -5.73 -9.81
C ALA A 59 3.57 -5.28 -9.47
N VAL A 60 3.89 -5.15 -8.18
CA VAL A 60 5.25 -4.78 -7.70
C VAL A 60 6.29 -5.83 -8.13
N ALA A 61 6.00 -7.13 -8.00
CA ALA A 61 6.92 -8.18 -8.44
C ALA A 61 7.11 -8.18 -9.97
N ALA A 62 6.03 -7.99 -10.73
CA ALA A 62 6.07 -7.94 -12.19
C ALA A 62 6.87 -6.73 -12.70
N MET A 63 6.64 -5.54 -12.14
CA MET A 63 7.37 -4.32 -12.52
C MET A 63 8.85 -4.40 -12.16
N GLY A 64 9.20 -4.98 -11.00
CA GLY A 64 10.60 -5.27 -10.66
C GLY A 64 11.28 -6.20 -11.68
N SER A 65 10.51 -7.09 -12.31
CA SER A 65 10.96 -7.97 -13.39
C SER A 65 10.94 -7.32 -14.79
N GLY A 66 10.55 -6.05 -14.90
CA GLY A 66 10.54 -5.28 -16.15
C GLY A 66 9.24 -5.35 -16.96
N ALA A 67 8.13 -5.79 -16.36
CA ALA A 67 6.82 -5.66 -16.97
C ALA A 67 6.24 -4.24 -16.77
N GLU A 68 5.31 -3.85 -17.63
CA GLU A 68 4.48 -2.64 -17.42
C GLU A 68 3.44 -2.90 -16.32
N PHE A 69 2.98 -1.82 -15.68
CA PHE A 69 1.86 -1.90 -14.74
C PHE A 69 0.60 -2.46 -15.42
N ALA A 70 -0.03 -3.45 -14.79
CA ALA A 70 -1.29 -4.02 -15.23
C ALA A 70 -2.09 -4.53 -14.04
N GLU A 71 -3.39 -4.24 -14.05
CA GLU A 71 -4.32 -4.85 -13.12
C GLU A 71 -4.70 -6.27 -13.58
N ARG A 72 -4.95 -7.16 -12.62
CA ARG A 72 -5.45 -8.50 -12.91
C ARG A 72 -6.92 -8.43 -13.32
N ALA A 73 -7.27 -9.18 -14.37
CA ALA A 73 -8.64 -9.25 -14.86
C ALA A 73 -9.55 -10.20 -14.05
N GLU A 74 -8.99 -11.24 -13.43
CA GLU A 74 -9.74 -12.29 -12.73
C GLU A 74 -9.58 -12.19 -11.21
N ALA A 75 -10.68 -12.28 -10.49
CA ALA A 75 -10.70 -12.33 -9.03
C ALA A 75 -10.20 -13.68 -8.51
N ILE A 76 -9.46 -13.65 -7.41
CA ILE A 76 -9.01 -14.83 -6.68
C ILE A 76 -10.17 -15.33 -5.79
N PRO A 77 -10.47 -16.63 -5.79
CA PRO A 77 -11.42 -17.24 -4.85
C PRO A 77 -11.01 -17.01 -3.39
N HIS A 78 -12.01 -16.83 -2.52
CA HIS A 78 -11.80 -16.54 -1.08
C HIS A 78 -10.87 -17.54 -0.39
N ASP A 79 -11.03 -18.82 -0.67
CA ASP A 79 -10.22 -19.92 -0.11
C ASP A 79 -8.76 -19.93 -0.57
N GLN A 80 -8.39 -19.05 -1.52
CA GLN A 80 -7.04 -18.93 -2.08
C GLN A 80 -6.33 -17.63 -1.72
N TRP A 81 -7.00 -16.66 -1.09
CA TRP A 81 -6.43 -15.33 -0.82
C TRP A 81 -5.12 -15.37 -0.04
N ARG A 82 -5.06 -16.17 1.04
CA ARG A 82 -3.85 -16.30 1.86
C ARG A 82 -2.67 -16.85 1.06
N ALA A 83 -2.91 -17.91 0.30
CA ALA A 83 -1.89 -18.56 -0.51
C ALA A 83 -1.40 -17.66 -1.66
N ASP A 84 -2.30 -16.90 -2.28
CA ASP A 84 -1.96 -15.92 -3.31
C ASP A 84 -1.10 -14.78 -2.74
N TRP A 85 -1.46 -14.23 -1.57
CA TRP A 85 -0.68 -13.21 -0.88
C TRP A 85 0.72 -13.71 -0.50
N ASP A 86 0.85 -14.92 0.05
CA ASP A 86 2.16 -15.49 0.38
C ASP A 86 3.04 -15.68 -0.85
N THR A 87 2.44 -16.10 -1.96
CA THR A 87 3.13 -16.29 -3.24
C THR A 87 3.67 -14.97 -3.77
N SER A 88 2.83 -13.93 -3.80
CA SER A 88 3.23 -12.61 -4.29
C SER A 88 4.21 -11.91 -3.36
N ALA A 89 4.07 -12.05 -2.04
CA ALA A 89 5.04 -11.58 -1.05
C ALA A 89 6.42 -12.20 -1.25
N ALA A 90 6.48 -13.52 -1.52
CA ALA A 90 7.73 -14.19 -1.82
C ALA A 90 8.35 -13.66 -3.13
N ALA A 91 7.54 -13.49 -4.18
CA ALA A 91 8.00 -12.95 -5.45
C ALA A 91 8.55 -11.52 -5.32
N VAL A 92 7.86 -10.63 -4.58
CA VAL A 92 8.36 -9.29 -4.27
C VAL A 92 9.73 -9.36 -3.61
N ARG A 93 9.87 -10.14 -2.53
CA ARG A 93 11.13 -10.24 -1.80
C ARG A 93 12.28 -10.74 -2.68
N ASP A 94 12.02 -11.74 -3.52
CA ASP A 94 13.05 -12.36 -4.34
C ASP A 94 13.47 -11.44 -5.50
N VAL A 95 12.53 -10.74 -6.13
CA VAL A 95 12.81 -9.77 -7.21
C VAL A 95 13.55 -8.54 -6.67
N TRP A 96 13.06 -7.94 -5.59
CA TRP A 96 13.56 -6.69 -5.04
C TRP A 96 14.81 -6.84 -4.14
N ALA A 97 15.39 -8.04 -4.10
CA ALA A 97 16.68 -8.28 -3.46
C ALA A 97 17.86 -7.60 -4.20
N ASP A 98 17.69 -7.24 -5.48
CA ASP A 98 18.69 -6.50 -6.25
C ASP A 98 18.61 -4.99 -5.97
N ASP A 99 19.63 -4.46 -5.30
CA ASP A 99 19.76 -3.02 -4.99
C ASP A 99 19.72 -2.13 -6.24
N ALA A 100 20.11 -2.64 -7.41
CA ALA A 100 20.06 -1.87 -8.65
C ALA A 100 18.62 -1.51 -9.07
N LEU A 101 17.62 -2.26 -8.61
CA LEU A 101 16.21 -1.97 -8.91
C LEU A 101 15.70 -0.71 -8.19
N LEU A 102 16.26 -0.35 -7.04
CA LEU A 102 15.80 0.81 -6.26
C LEU A 102 15.97 2.12 -7.04
N SER A 103 17.06 2.27 -7.78
CA SER A 103 17.32 3.47 -8.60
C SER A 103 16.92 3.31 -10.07
N LYS A 104 16.36 2.16 -10.45
CA LYS A 104 15.91 1.92 -11.81
C LYS A 104 14.66 2.75 -12.09
N HIS A 105 14.60 3.34 -13.28
CA HIS A 105 13.38 4.01 -13.78
C HIS A 105 12.28 2.97 -14.04
N VAL A 106 11.12 3.17 -13.43
CA VAL A 106 9.93 2.32 -13.49
C VAL A 106 8.73 3.25 -13.70
N PRO A 107 8.37 3.59 -14.95
CA PRO A 107 7.31 4.55 -15.23
C PRO A 107 5.95 4.04 -14.73
N LEU A 108 5.21 4.90 -14.02
CA LEU A 108 3.86 4.62 -13.53
C LEU A 108 2.83 5.49 -14.25
N PRO A 109 1.58 5.04 -14.39
CA PRO A 109 0.51 5.84 -15.01
C PRO A 109 0.31 7.22 -14.36
N TRP A 110 0.53 7.31 -13.03
CA TRP A 110 0.40 8.55 -12.24
C TRP A 110 1.75 9.24 -11.97
N ASN A 111 2.87 8.54 -12.14
CA ASN A 111 4.22 9.08 -11.96
C ASN A 111 5.18 8.54 -13.06
N PRO A 112 5.26 9.20 -14.23
CA PRO A 112 6.07 8.72 -15.35
C PRO A 112 7.58 8.69 -15.09
N GLU A 113 8.07 9.44 -14.11
CA GLU A 113 9.50 9.54 -13.77
C GLU A 113 9.88 8.68 -12.55
N ALA A 114 8.94 7.87 -12.04
CA ALA A 114 9.13 7.06 -10.86
C ALA A 114 10.36 6.14 -10.95
N SER A 115 11.07 6.04 -9.84
CA SER A 115 12.09 5.03 -9.57
C SER A 115 11.49 3.80 -8.90
N GLY A 116 12.28 2.75 -8.73
CA GLY A 116 11.88 1.59 -7.92
C GLY A 116 11.63 1.93 -6.45
N GLU A 117 12.33 2.92 -5.89
CA GLU A 117 12.06 3.45 -4.56
C GLU A 117 10.68 4.13 -4.49
N ASP A 118 10.34 4.96 -5.49
CA ASP A 118 9.03 5.61 -5.56
C ASP A 118 7.91 4.58 -5.68
N LEU A 119 8.09 3.56 -6.52
CA LEU A 119 7.15 2.44 -6.65
C LEU A 119 6.90 1.76 -5.29
N LEU A 120 7.96 1.41 -4.55
CA LEU A 120 7.79 0.77 -3.24
C LEU A 120 7.12 1.70 -2.23
N GLY A 121 7.38 3.01 -2.30
CA GLY A 121 6.71 4.04 -1.53
C GLY A 121 5.20 4.07 -1.79
N ASP A 122 4.82 4.22 -3.05
CA ASP A 122 3.42 4.26 -3.51
C ASP A 122 2.67 3.01 -3.07
N PHE A 123 3.21 1.82 -3.37
CA PHE A 123 2.55 0.57 -3.00
C PHE A 123 2.57 0.28 -1.49
N THR A 124 3.51 0.84 -0.73
CA THR A 124 3.42 0.81 0.74
C THR A 124 2.21 1.62 1.20
N CYS A 125 1.98 2.78 0.61
CA CYS A 125 0.81 3.59 0.94
C CYS A 125 -0.51 2.88 0.58
N GLU A 126 -0.61 2.35 -0.63
CA GLU A 126 -1.77 1.57 -1.09
C GLU A 126 -2.11 0.42 -0.12
N VAL A 127 -1.09 -0.35 0.28
CA VAL A 127 -1.28 -1.46 1.23
C VAL A 127 -1.73 -0.94 2.59
N VAL A 128 -1.15 0.16 3.10
CA VAL A 128 -1.54 0.72 4.42
C VAL A 128 -2.99 1.23 4.39
N LEU A 129 -3.36 2.03 3.40
CA LEU A 129 -4.71 2.60 3.26
C LEU A 129 -5.77 1.51 3.16
N HIS A 130 -5.59 0.57 2.23
CA HIS A 130 -6.60 -0.45 1.97
C HIS A 130 -6.62 -1.56 3.02
N THR A 131 -5.52 -1.82 3.72
CA THR A 131 -5.55 -2.67 4.92
C THR A 131 -6.31 -1.99 6.06
N TRP A 132 -6.19 -0.68 6.23
CA TRP A 132 -7.01 0.07 7.19
C TRP A 132 -8.49 0.00 6.82
N ASP A 133 -8.84 0.22 5.54
CA ASP A 133 -10.22 0.11 5.05
C ASP A 133 -10.81 -1.28 5.36
N LEU A 134 -10.04 -2.33 5.10
CA LEU A 134 -10.43 -3.71 5.34
C LEU A 134 -10.61 -3.99 6.84
N ALA A 135 -9.67 -3.53 7.67
CA ALA A 135 -9.75 -3.71 9.12
C ALA A 135 -11.00 -3.04 9.70
N GLN A 136 -11.31 -1.80 9.27
CA GLN A 136 -12.50 -1.08 9.70
C GLN A 136 -13.79 -1.79 9.26
N ALA A 137 -13.88 -2.21 7.99
CA ALA A 137 -15.05 -2.90 7.45
C ALA A 137 -15.33 -4.25 8.14
N THR A 138 -14.28 -4.91 8.63
CA THR A 138 -14.35 -6.24 9.24
C THR A 138 -14.30 -6.23 10.77
N GLY A 139 -14.21 -5.05 11.39
CA GLY A 139 -14.13 -4.90 12.85
C GLY A 139 -12.82 -5.42 13.44
N GLN A 140 -11.74 -5.41 12.67
CA GLN A 140 -10.40 -5.82 13.06
C GLN A 140 -9.54 -4.61 13.46
N TRP A 141 -8.37 -4.87 14.05
CA TRP A 141 -7.36 -3.88 14.34
C TRP A 141 -6.08 -4.20 13.57
N ALA A 142 -5.55 -3.23 12.83
CA ALA A 142 -4.26 -3.35 12.15
C ALA A 142 -3.15 -2.80 13.07
N ASP A 143 -2.26 -3.68 13.53
CA ASP A 143 -1.13 -3.30 14.40
C ASP A 143 0.03 -2.76 13.54
N TRP A 144 -0.03 -1.47 13.24
CA TRP A 144 0.98 -0.79 12.45
C TRP A 144 2.20 -0.41 13.28
N LYS A 145 3.39 -0.68 12.74
CA LYS A 145 4.61 -0.04 13.22
C LYS A 145 4.57 1.46 12.86
N PRO A 146 4.82 2.38 13.81
CA PRO A 146 4.73 3.82 13.55
C PRO A 146 5.56 4.28 12.34
N GLU A 147 6.76 3.74 12.18
CA GLU A 147 7.67 4.08 11.08
C GLU A 147 7.16 3.66 9.70
N VAL A 148 6.30 2.64 9.60
CA VAL A 148 5.68 2.22 8.33
C VAL A 148 4.63 3.23 7.91
N VAL A 149 3.81 3.70 8.86
CA VAL A 149 2.76 4.68 8.57
C VAL A 149 3.36 6.05 8.29
N GLU A 150 4.39 6.46 9.03
CA GLU A 150 5.13 7.69 8.74
C GLU A 150 5.76 7.66 7.33
N TYR A 151 6.34 6.53 6.94
CA TYR A 151 6.89 6.34 5.60
C TYR A 151 5.79 6.41 4.52
N ALA A 152 4.68 5.69 4.70
CA ALA A 152 3.53 5.72 3.79
C ALA A 152 2.94 7.12 3.65
N PHE A 153 2.82 7.86 4.76
CA PHE A 153 2.34 9.23 4.78
C PHE A 153 3.24 10.16 3.97
N ARG A 154 4.56 10.07 4.16
CA ARG A 154 5.55 10.89 3.43
C ARG A 154 5.59 10.56 1.94
N ALA A 155 5.69 9.27 1.59
CA ALA A 155 5.70 8.83 0.20
C ALA A 155 4.51 9.41 -0.57
N LEU A 156 3.33 9.37 0.05
CA LEU A 156 2.11 9.88 -0.55
C LEU A 156 2.03 11.41 -0.62
N HIS A 157 2.43 12.10 0.45
CA HIS A 157 2.42 13.57 0.51
C HIS A 157 3.41 14.22 -0.44
N GLU A 158 4.57 13.58 -0.64
CA GLU A 158 5.63 14.10 -1.50
C GLU A 158 5.43 13.69 -2.97
N GLY A 159 4.76 12.55 -3.21
CA GLY A 159 4.58 11.98 -4.55
C GLY A 159 3.34 12.44 -5.33
N LEU A 160 2.28 12.92 -4.66
CA LEU A 160 1.02 13.27 -5.32
C LEU A 160 0.79 14.78 -5.47
N PRO A 161 0.13 15.22 -6.56
CA PRO A 161 -0.18 16.63 -6.81
C PRO A 161 -1.31 17.14 -5.88
N GLU A 162 -1.39 18.47 -5.70
CA GLU A 162 -2.40 19.10 -4.83
C GLU A 162 -3.85 18.79 -5.24
N ASP A 163 -4.11 18.44 -6.51
CA ASP A 163 -5.44 18.08 -7.06
C ASP A 163 -5.75 16.57 -7.03
N ARG A 164 -5.04 15.81 -6.19
CA ARG A 164 -5.25 14.38 -5.87
C ARG A 164 -6.69 13.89 -5.72
N ALA A 165 -7.67 14.74 -5.43
CA ALA A 165 -9.09 14.36 -5.35
C ALA A 165 -9.63 13.76 -6.66
N GLN A 166 -8.92 13.95 -7.78
CA GLN A 166 -9.28 13.36 -9.08
C GLN A 166 -8.75 11.92 -9.24
N ILE A 167 -7.93 11.43 -8.31
CA ILE A 167 -7.41 10.06 -8.33
C ILE A 167 -8.44 9.15 -7.63
N PRO A 168 -8.88 8.03 -8.25
CA PRO A 168 -9.99 7.19 -7.75
C PRO A 168 -9.88 6.73 -6.28
N ALA A 169 -8.68 6.65 -5.70
CA ALA A 169 -8.46 6.25 -4.30
C ALA A 169 -8.62 7.39 -3.25
N PHE A 170 -8.81 8.64 -3.69
CA PHE A 170 -8.73 9.85 -2.86
C PHE A 170 -10.01 10.69 -2.87
N GLY A 171 -10.46 11.10 -1.69
CA GLY A 171 -11.58 12.03 -1.49
C GLY A 171 -11.15 13.43 -1.04
N ASP A 172 -12.12 14.28 -0.70
CA ASP A 172 -11.86 15.57 -0.03
C ASP A 172 -11.17 15.33 1.32
N VAL A 173 -10.12 16.10 1.64
CA VAL A 173 -9.40 15.94 2.91
C VAL A 173 -10.39 16.10 4.07
N VAL A 174 -10.37 15.11 4.98
CA VAL A 174 -11.04 15.18 6.27
C VAL A 174 -10.05 15.75 7.28
N PRO A 175 -10.29 16.95 7.84
CA PRO A 175 -9.36 17.54 8.79
C PRO A 175 -9.22 16.69 10.05
N VAL A 176 -7.97 16.46 10.45
CA VAL A 176 -7.60 15.87 11.74
C VAL A 176 -6.64 16.81 12.47
N PRO A 177 -6.49 16.71 13.81
CA PRO A 177 -5.47 17.47 14.52
C PRO A 177 -4.06 17.18 13.99
N ASP A 178 -3.20 18.20 13.91
CA ASP A 178 -1.81 18.07 13.43
C ASP A 178 -0.95 17.16 14.32
N ASP A 179 -1.37 16.94 15.57
CA ASP A 179 -0.74 16.03 16.54
C ASP A 179 -1.41 14.65 16.61
N ALA A 180 -2.37 14.37 15.74
CA ALA A 180 -2.98 13.04 15.62
C ALA A 180 -1.93 12.00 15.20
N PRO A 181 -2.11 10.71 15.54
CA PRO A 181 -1.29 9.64 15.00
C PRO A 181 -1.15 9.70 13.47
N TYR A 182 0.01 9.35 12.91
CA TYR A 182 0.24 9.40 11.46
C TYR A 182 -0.79 8.60 10.65
N ILE A 183 -1.39 7.55 11.24
CA ILE A 183 -2.45 6.78 10.57
C ILE A 183 -3.69 7.65 10.39
N ASP A 184 -4.11 8.39 11.41
CA ASP A 184 -5.29 9.25 11.32
C ASP A 184 -5.05 10.41 10.35
N GLN A 185 -3.82 10.95 10.32
CA GLN A 185 -3.42 11.96 9.35
C GLN A 185 -3.46 11.41 7.91
N LEU A 186 -2.92 10.21 7.69
CA LEU A 186 -2.95 9.54 6.39
C LEU A 186 -4.39 9.26 5.93
N ILE A 187 -5.22 8.72 6.81
CA ILE A 187 -6.63 8.40 6.54
C ILE A 187 -7.42 9.68 6.26
N GLY A 188 -7.29 10.71 7.11
CA GLY A 188 -7.93 12.00 6.92
C GLY A 188 -7.51 12.67 5.62
N TRP A 189 -6.21 12.65 5.31
CA TRP A 189 -5.68 13.18 4.06
C TRP A 189 -6.21 12.43 2.84
N SER A 190 -6.42 11.12 2.95
CA SER A 190 -7.01 10.32 1.87
C SER A 190 -8.51 10.60 1.63
N GLY A 191 -9.14 11.39 2.51
CA GLY A 191 -10.56 11.72 2.48
C GLY A 191 -11.48 10.73 3.18
N ARG A 192 -10.90 9.80 3.95
CA ARG A 192 -11.61 8.88 4.84
C ARG A 192 -11.76 9.50 6.22
N LYS A 193 -12.67 8.97 7.03
CA LYS A 193 -12.88 9.40 8.42
C LYS A 193 -12.19 8.42 9.37
N PRO A 194 -11.10 8.80 10.04
CA PRO A 194 -10.46 7.96 11.04
C PRO A 194 -11.34 7.74 12.27
#